data_AF-G7W0U3-F1
#
_entry.id   AF-G7W0U3-F1
#
_cell.length_a   1.000
_cell.length_b   1.000
_cell.length_c   1.000
_cell.angle_alpha   90.00
_cell.angle_beta   90.00
_cell.angle_gamma   90.00
#
_symmetry.space_group_name_H-M   'P 1'
#
loop_
_entity.id
_entity.type
_entity.pdbx_description
1 polymer ?
#
loop_
_entity_poly.entity_id
_entity_poly.type
_entity_poly.pdbx_seq_one_letter_code
_entity_poly.pdbx_strand_id
1 'polypeptide(L)'
;MMLYDFFKYFGGAAALFGSLGGFVLWQNEDEIVLGVAIIIFSIVAGLFFIGFGALLESVHKIQLHVTGEKTPEPVVQQPKISIPGVKD
;
A
#
# COMPACT_ATOMS: atom_id res chain seq x y z
N MET A 1 6.18 -0.97 7.10
CA MET A 1 5.59 0.12 6.29
C MET A 1 5.99 0.01 4.80
N MET A 2 7.29 -0.07 4.46
CA MET A 2 7.77 -0.10 3.06
C MET A 2 7.19 -1.22 2.16
N LEU A 3 6.83 -2.38 2.72
CA LEU A 3 6.32 -3.51 1.93
C LEU A 3 4.89 -3.30 1.41
N TYR A 4 4.02 -2.68 2.21
CA TYR A 4 2.66 -2.35 1.79
C TYR A 4 2.68 -1.33 0.64
N ASP A 5 3.47 -0.27 0.81
CA ASP A 5 3.62 0.77 -0.20
C ASP A 5 4.16 0.18 -1.52
N PHE A 6 5.13 -0.72 -1.44
CA PHE A 6 5.63 -1.44 -2.62
C PHE A 6 4.52 -2.22 -3.33
N PHE A 7 3.76 -3.06 -2.64
CA PHE A 7 2.67 -3.83 -3.26
C PHE A 7 1.55 -2.95 -3.81
N LYS A 8 1.25 -1.84 -3.14
CA LYS A 8 0.28 -0.86 -3.59
C LYS A 8 0.71 -0.19 -4.90
N TYR A 9 1.95 0.32 -4.96
CA TYR A 9 2.47 0.96 -6.17
C TYR A 9 2.68 -0.04 -7.30
N PHE A 10 3.16 -1.26 -6.99
CA PHE A 10 3.33 -2.32 -7.96
C PHE A 10 1.98 -2.76 -8.55
N GLY A 11 0.97 -3.00 -7.71
CA GLY A 11 -0.37 -3.37 -8.18
C GLY A 11 -1.03 -2.26 -9.00
N GLY A 12 -0.88 -0.99 -8.58
CA GLY A 12 -1.32 0.16 -9.36
C GLY A 12 -0.61 0.29 -10.71
N ALA A 13 0.71 0.11 -10.74
CA ALA A 13 1.50 0.14 -11.98
C ALA A 13 1.11 -1.01 -12.92
N ALA A 14 0.93 -2.22 -12.39
CA ALA A 14 0.50 -3.38 -13.17
C ALA A 14 -0.86 -3.15 -13.85
N ALA A 15 -1.83 -2.58 -13.12
CA ALA A 15 -3.12 -2.21 -13.68
C ALA A 15 -3.00 -1.13 -14.76
N LEU A 16 -2.18 -0.10 -14.54
CA LEU A 16 -1.99 0.98 -15.51
C LEU A 16 -1.29 0.50 -16.78
N PHE A 17 -0.15 -0.19 -16.66
CA PHE A 17 0.60 -0.68 -17.81
C PHE A 17 -0.14 -1.76 -18.57
N GLY A 18 -0.84 -2.67 -17.89
CA GLY A 18 -1.67 -3.66 -18.56
C GLY A 18 -2.89 -3.06 -19.25
N SER A 19 -3.50 -2.03 -18.67
CA SER A 19 -4.59 -1.28 -19.35
C SER A 19 -4.09 -0.55 -20.59
N LEU A 20 -2.93 0.10 -20.50
CA LEU A 20 -2.28 0.76 -21.65
C LEU A 20 -1.92 -0.25 -22.75
N GLY A 21 -1.29 -1.37 -22.40
CA GLY A 21 -0.92 -2.41 -23.35
C GLY A 21 -2.14 -3.03 -24.04
N GLY A 22 -3.19 -3.33 -23.27
CA GLY A 22 -4.44 -3.84 -23.85
C GLY A 22 -5.17 -2.82 -24.72
N PHE A 23 -5.06 -1.51 -24.43
CA PHE A 23 -5.58 -0.46 -25.30
C PHE A 23 -4.83 -0.36 -26.63
N VAL A 24 -3.51 -0.55 -26.64
CA VAL A 24 -2.74 -0.61 -27.89
C VAL A 24 -3.21 -1.78 -28.76
N LEU A 25 -3.39 -2.96 -28.15
CA LEU A 25 -3.85 -4.16 -28.87
C LEU A 25 -5.31 -4.06 -29.33
N TRP A 26 -6.14 -3.31 -28.61
CA TRP A 26 -7.52 -3.03 -29.03
C TRP A 26 -7.59 -2.35 -30.40
N GLN A 27 -6.60 -1.53 -30.77
CA GLN A 27 -6.60 -0.83 -32.06
C GLN A 27 -6.42 -1.76 -33.27
N ASN A 28 -5.98 -3.00 -33.04
CA ASN A 28 -5.96 -4.04 -34.06
C ASN A 28 -7.29 -4.80 -34.04
N GLU A 29 -8.05 -4.74 -35.14
CA GLU A 29 -9.39 -5.37 -35.22
C GLU A 29 -9.35 -6.89 -34.96
N ASP A 30 -8.24 -7.55 -35.31
CA ASP A 30 -8.03 -8.99 -35.09
C ASP A 30 -7.73 -9.36 -33.63
N GLU A 31 -7.34 -8.37 -32.80
CA GLU A 31 -6.84 -8.60 -31.43
C GLU A 31 -7.72 -7.96 -30.35
N ILE A 32 -8.91 -7.45 -30.69
CA ILE A 32 -9.83 -6.79 -29.73
C ILE A 32 -10.10 -7.68 -28.51
N VAL A 33 -10.39 -8.97 -28.72
CA VAL A 33 -10.68 -9.92 -27.64
C VAL A 33 -9.46 -10.09 -26.72
N LEU A 34 -8.25 -10.12 -27.30
CA LEU A 34 -7.00 -10.23 -26.55
C LEU A 34 -6.73 -8.94 -25.75
N GLY A 35 -6.95 -7.77 -26.36
CA GLY A 35 -6.82 -6.47 -25.71
C GLY A 35 -7.76 -6.34 -24.49
N VAL A 36 -9.03 -6.71 -24.65
CA VAL A 36 -10.01 -6.74 -23.55
C VAL A 36 -9.57 -7.69 -22.44
N ALA A 37 -9.13 -8.90 -22.79
CA ALA A 37 -8.68 -9.90 -21.82
C ALA A 37 -7.48 -9.40 -21.01
N ILE A 38 -6.51 -8.74 -21.65
CA ILE A 38 -5.33 -8.16 -21.00
C ILE A 38 -5.73 -7.03 -20.04
N ILE A 39 -6.65 -6.15 -20.44
CA ILE A 39 -7.15 -5.08 -19.57
C ILE A 39 -7.77 -5.69 -18.31
N ILE A 40 -8.71 -6.62 -18.46
CA ILE A 40 -9.39 -7.25 -17.32
C ILE A 40 -8.38 -7.97 -16.43
N PHE A 41 -7.48 -8.76 -17.00
CA PHE A 41 -6.49 -9.49 -16.25
C PHE A 41 -5.57 -8.56 -15.47
N SER A 42 -5.14 -7.45 -16.07
CA SER A 42 -4.27 -6.46 -15.43
C SER A 42 -4.94 -5.75 -14.25
N ILE A 43 -6.23 -5.42 -14.37
CA ILE A 43 -7.01 -4.83 -13.28
C ILE A 43 -7.16 -5.83 -12.14
N VAL A 44 -7.52 -7.09 -12.44
CA VAL A 44 -7.67 -8.15 -11.43
C VAL A 44 -6.34 -8.41 -10.72
N ALA A 45 -5.25 -8.54 -11.46
CA ALA A 45 -3.92 -8.73 -10.90
C ALA A 45 -3.50 -7.53 -10.04
N GLY A 46 -3.72 -6.29 -10.52
CA GLY A 46 -3.42 -5.08 -9.76
C GLY A 46 -4.18 -4.98 -8.44
N LEU A 47 -5.48 -5.24 -8.46
CA LEU A 47 -6.33 -5.29 -7.26
C LEU A 47 -5.89 -6.40 -6.30
N PHE A 48 -5.53 -7.57 -6.83
CA PHE A 48 -4.99 -8.67 -6.03
C PHE A 48 -3.74 -8.26 -5.27
N PHE A 49 -2.75 -7.64 -5.94
CA PHE A 49 -1.53 -7.21 -5.27
C PHE A 49 -1.77 -6.10 -4.22
N ILE A 50 -2.65 -5.14 -4.52
CA ILE A 50 -3.03 -4.11 -3.54
C ILE A 50 -3.69 -4.74 -2.31
N GLY A 51 -4.66 -5.64 -2.51
CA GLY A 51 -5.35 -6.32 -1.41
C GLY A 51 -4.42 -7.23 -0.61
N PHE A 52 -3.53 -7.97 -1.29
CA PHE A 52 -2.53 -8.81 -0.65
C PHE A 52 -1.55 -7.98 0.19
N GLY A 53 -1.10 -6.83 -0.32
CA GLY A 53 -0.29 -5.89 0.45
C GLY A 53 -0.99 -5.44 1.74
N ALA A 54 -2.28 -5.08 1.66
CA ALA A 54 -3.08 -4.65 2.82
C ALA A 54 -3.24 -5.77 3.86
N LEU A 55 -3.39 -7.02 3.40
CA LEU A 55 -3.42 -8.20 4.26
C LEU A 55 -2.10 -8.40 4.99
N LEU A 56 -0.96 -8.30 4.29
CA LEU A 56 0.37 -8.41 4.91
C LEU A 56 0.60 -7.31 5.95
N GLU A 57 0.17 -6.09 5.68
CA GLU A 57 0.26 -5.00 6.66
C GLU A 57 -0.57 -5.30 7.91
N SER A 58 -1.78 -5.82 7.72
CA SER A 58 -2.68 -6.18 8.82
C SER A 58 -2.10 -7.30 9.67
N VAL A 59 -1.57 -8.35 9.03
CA VAL A 59 -0.89 -9.46 9.72
C VAL A 59 0.34 -8.95 10.48
N HIS A 60 1.15 -8.08 9.88
CA HIS A 60 2.33 -7.52 10.53
C HIS A 60 1.97 -6.69 11.76
N LYS A 61 0.89 -5.88 11.69
CA LYS A 61 0.37 -5.14 12.86
C LYS A 61 -0.12 -6.09 13.96
N ILE A 62 -0.83 -7.16 13.61
CA ILE A 62 -1.27 -8.18 14.57
C ILE A 62 -0.06 -8.86 15.21
N GLN A 63 0.94 -9.24 14.42
CA GLN A 63 2.17 -9.85 14.93
C GLN A 63 2.89 -8.92 15.91
N LEU A 64 3.07 -7.64 15.59
CA LEU A 64 3.65 -6.67 16.53
C LEU A 64 2.83 -6.57 17.83
N HIS A 65 1.50 -6.57 17.72
CA HIS A 65 0.61 -6.50 18.88
C HIS A 65 0.65 -7.77 19.75
N VAL A 66 0.78 -8.95 19.14
CA VAL A 66 0.81 -10.25 19.83
C VAL A 66 2.19 -10.58 20.40
N THR A 67 3.27 -10.15 19.74
CA THR A 67 4.66 -10.42 20.17
C THR A 67 5.13 -9.47 21.27
N GLY A 68 4.34 -8.43 21.60
CA GLY A 68 4.56 -7.60 22.79
C GLY A 68 5.75 -6.63 22.72
N GLU A 69 6.44 -6.51 21.58
CA GLU A 69 7.36 -5.39 21.35
C GLU A 69 6.54 -4.12 21.17
N LYS A 70 6.28 -3.45 22.29
CA LYS A 70 5.91 -2.04 22.29
C LYS A 70 6.94 -1.32 21.43
N THR A 71 6.51 -0.82 20.28
CA THR A 71 7.22 0.24 19.56
C THR A 71 7.71 1.22 20.62
N PRO A 72 9.02 1.54 20.71
CA PRO A 72 9.47 2.55 21.64
C PRO A 72 8.68 3.81 21.29
N GLU A 73 7.76 4.18 22.18
CA GLU A 73 6.96 5.39 22.02
C GLU A 73 7.94 6.52 21.76
N PRO A 74 7.67 7.40 20.77
CA PRO A 74 8.46 8.60 20.65
C PRO A 74 8.36 9.30 22.00
N VAL A 75 9.49 9.45 22.70
CA VAL A 75 9.56 10.20 23.95
C VAL A 75 9.06 11.59 23.62
N VAL A 76 7.78 11.84 23.88
CA VAL A 76 7.22 13.18 23.88
C VAL A 76 7.95 13.87 25.03
N GLN A 77 8.99 14.63 24.68
CA GLN A 77 9.60 15.55 25.61
C GLN A 77 8.50 16.50 26.03
N GLN A 78 7.86 16.22 27.17
CA GLN A 78 6.94 17.15 27.79
C GLN A 78 7.72 18.45 27.97
N PRO A 79 7.27 19.58 27.43
CA PRO A 79 7.87 20.86 27.73
C PRO A 79 7.79 21.02 29.25
N LYS A 80 8.95 21.01 29.93
CA LYS A 80 9.02 21.33 31.35
C LYS A 80 8.64 22.80 31.47
N ILE A 81 7.35 23.08 31.67
CA ILE A 81 6.87 24.42 31.97
C ILE A 81 7.43 24.75 33.36
N SER A 82 8.57 25.43 33.40
CA SER A 82 9.05 26.10 34.59
C SER A 82 8.05 27.21 34.89
N ILE A 83 7.22 27.04 35.93
CA ILE A 83 6.43 28.14 36.47
C ILE A 83 7.39 28.98 37.34
N PRO A 84 7.72 30.22 36.96
CA PRO A 84 8.50 31.09 37.82
C PRO A 84 7.56 31.69 38.88
N GLY A 85 7.84 31.44 40.16
CA GLY A 85 7.28 32.27 41.23
C GLY A 85 6.64 31.61 42.44
N VAL A 86 7.04 30.41 42.86
CA VAL A 86 6.77 29.95 44.23
C VAL A 86 7.95 30.37 45.10
N LYS A 87 7.78 31.44 45.88
CA LYS A 87 8.61 31.73 47.06
C LYS A 87 7.97 31.03 48.24
N ASP A 88 8.79 30.34 49.02
CA ASP A 88 8.45 29.71 50.30
C ASP A 88 7.86 30.71 51.31
#